data_AF-C6D9E0-F1
#
_entry.id   AF-C6D9E0-F1
#
_cell.length_a   1.000
_cell.length_b   1.000
_cell.length_c   1.000
_cell.angle_alpha   90.00
_cell.angle_beta   90.00
_cell.angle_gamma   90.00
#
_symmetry.space_group_name_H-M   'P 1'
#
loop_
_entity.id
_entity.type
_entity.pdbx_description
1 polymer ?
#
loop_
_entity_poly.entity_id
_entity_poly.type
_entity_poly.pdbx_seq_one_letter_code
_entity_poly.pdbx_strand_id
1 'polypeptide(L)'
;MRKAPTEVPKGLIRPSFPPSPPMTIIALENARRAQVLAIEISVSEQRREDLTQLVLSEISDFFAGIGQPGEPETPEEMQTVLMARVQSVFSGSGTLK
;
A
#
# COMPACT_ATOMS: atom_id res chain seq x y z
N MET A 1 46.76 -57.63 33.00
CA MET A 1 46.15 -56.31 32.72
C MET A 1 44.65 -56.52 32.46
N ARG A 2 43.76 -56.04 33.34
CA ARG A 2 42.30 -56.10 33.13
C ARG A 2 41.86 -54.72 32.62
N LYS A 3 41.26 -54.63 31.42
CA LYS A 3 40.64 -53.38 30.95
C LYS A 3 39.28 -53.23 31.62
N ALA A 4 39.02 -52.09 32.25
CA ALA A 4 37.74 -51.73 32.83
C ALA A 4 36.69 -51.47 31.73
N PRO A 5 35.40 -51.72 31.97
CA PRO A 5 34.35 -51.38 31.03
C PRO A 5 34.15 -49.86 31.00
N THR A 6 34.14 -49.27 29.82
CA THR A 6 33.83 -47.85 29.62
C THR A 6 32.34 -47.64 29.82
N GLU A 7 31.94 -47.06 30.95
CA GLU A 7 30.57 -46.58 31.13
C GLU A 7 30.34 -45.38 30.18
N VAL A 8 29.35 -45.54 29.31
CA VAL A 8 28.77 -44.40 28.57
C VAL A 8 27.96 -43.56 29.56
N PRO A 9 28.24 -42.26 29.73
CA PRO A 9 27.46 -41.42 30.64
C PRO A 9 26.02 -41.34 30.14
N LYS A 10 25.11 -41.95 30.90
CA LYS A 10 23.65 -41.78 30.73
C LYS A 10 23.32 -40.33 31.07
N GLY A 11 23.04 -39.50 30.07
CA GLY A 11 22.49 -38.18 30.36
C GLY A 11 22.61 -37.08 29.33
N LEU A 12 23.08 -37.32 28.10
CA LEU A 12 23.02 -36.27 27.08
C LEU A 12 21.69 -36.34 26.32
N ILE A 13 20.64 -35.75 26.92
CA ILE A 13 19.39 -35.47 26.20
C ILE A 13 19.76 -34.56 25.02
N ARG A 14 19.72 -35.09 23.80
CA ARG A 14 19.79 -34.24 22.61
C ARG A 14 18.60 -33.28 22.68
N PRO A 15 18.80 -31.95 22.61
CA PRO A 15 17.66 -31.06 22.43
C PRO A 15 16.95 -31.47 21.15
N SER A 16 15.70 -31.92 21.28
CA SER A 16 14.86 -32.23 20.15
C SER A 16 14.62 -30.93 19.39
N PHE A 17 15.26 -30.78 18.23
CA PHE A 17 14.86 -29.73 17.30
C PHE A 17 13.42 -30.01 16.84
N PRO A 18 12.53 -29.00 16.87
CA PRO A 18 11.19 -29.18 16.33
C PRO A 18 11.29 -29.58 14.85
N PRO A 19 10.42 -30.48 14.36
CA PRO A 19 10.40 -30.82 12.95
C PRO A 19 10.08 -29.58 12.13
N SER A 20 10.89 -29.31 11.10
CA SER A 20 10.62 -28.25 10.13
C SER A 20 9.25 -28.47 9.49
N PRO A 21 8.44 -27.41 9.29
CA PRO A 21 7.16 -27.54 8.62
C PRO A 21 7.34 -28.18 7.22
N PRO A 22 6.38 -29.00 6.75
CA PRO A 22 6.39 -29.49 5.39
C PRO A 22 6.47 -28.33 4.40
N MET A 23 7.31 -28.45 3.37
CA MET A 23 7.47 -27.44 2.30
C MET A 23 6.13 -27.00 1.68
N THR A 24 5.15 -27.90 1.62
CA THR A 24 3.81 -27.63 1.13
C THR A 24 3.03 -26.63 1.99
N ILE A 25 3.20 -26.64 3.32
CA ILE A 25 2.57 -25.67 4.21
C ILE A 25 3.18 -24.28 4.00
N ILE A 26 4.49 -24.21 3.83
CA ILE A 26 5.20 -22.95 3.56
C ILE A 26 4.78 -22.38 2.20
N ALA A 27 4.71 -23.22 1.17
CA ALA A 27 4.29 -22.81 -0.17
C ALA A 27 2.84 -22.29 -0.18
N LEU A 28 1.93 -22.95 0.55
CA LEU A 28 0.53 -22.54 0.65
C LEU A 28 0.38 -21.18 1.37
N GLU A 29 1.09 -20.98 2.48
CA GLU A 29 1.05 -19.70 3.20
C GLU A 29 1.67 -18.57 2.37
N ASN A 30 2.76 -18.83 1.64
CA ASN A 30 3.34 -17.86 0.72
C ASN A 30 2.37 -17.51 -0.42
N ALA A 31 1.67 -18.50 -0.99
CA ALA A 31 0.65 -18.25 -2.00
C ALA A 31 -0.51 -17.39 -1.45
N ARG A 32 -0.93 -17.64 -0.20
CA ARG A 32 -1.95 -16.82 0.46
C ARG A 32 -1.49 -15.37 0.64
N ARG A 33 -0.25 -15.15 1.11
CA ARG A 33 0.33 -13.82 1.25
C ARG A 33 0.43 -13.09 -0.09
N ALA A 34 0.88 -13.79 -1.13
CA ALA A 34 0.95 -13.23 -2.48
C ALA A 34 -0.43 -12.80 -3.00
N GLN A 35 -1.48 -13.60 -2.74
CA GLN A 35 -2.85 -13.22 -3.10
C GLN A 35 -3.32 -11.97 -2.36
N VAL A 36 -3.05 -11.84 -1.06
CA VAL A 36 -3.42 -10.64 -0.29
C VAL A 36 -2.72 -9.40 -0.84
N LEU A 37 -1.41 -9.49 -1.10
CA LEU A 37 -0.66 -8.38 -1.68
C LEU A 37 -1.17 -7.99 -3.07
N ALA A 38 -1.53 -8.97 -3.92
CA ALA A 38 -2.10 -8.70 -5.23
C ALA A 38 -3.43 -7.94 -5.15
N ILE A 39 -4.28 -8.27 -4.17
CA ILE A 39 -5.53 -7.54 -3.90
C ILE A 39 -5.22 -6.11 -3.45
N GLU A 40 -4.31 -5.93 -2.49
CA GLU A 40 -3.92 -4.60 -2.00
C GLU A 40 -3.37 -3.72 -3.12
N ILE A 41 -2.51 -4.26 -3.98
CA ILE A 41 -2.00 -3.57 -5.17
C ILE A 41 -3.15 -3.16 -6.08
N SER A 42 -4.04 -4.11 -6.41
CA SER A 42 -5.18 -3.82 -7.30
C SER A 42 -6.07 -2.71 -6.75
N VAL A 43 -6.35 -2.72 -5.43
CA VAL A 43 -7.11 -1.66 -4.76
C VAL A 43 -6.38 -0.33 -4.78
N SER A 44 -5.05 -0.32 -4.56
CA SER A 44 -4.26 0.91 -4.61
C SER A 44 -4.20 1.50 -6.02
N GLU A 45 -4.10 0.66 -7.05
CA GLU A 45 -4.08 1.08 -8.45
C GLU A 45 -5.43 1.68 -8.86
N GLN A 46 -6.54 1.05 -8.45
CA GLN A 46 -7.88 1.60 -8.68
C GLN A 46 -8.05 2.97 -8.00
N ARG A 47 -7.66 3.09 -6.72
CA ARG A 47 -7.73 4.38 -6.01
C ARG A 47 -6.92 5.47 -6.71
N ARG A 48 -5.75 5.12 -7.24
CA ARG A 48 -4.88 6.04 -7.99
C ARG A 48 -5.58 6.51 -9.27
N GLU A 49 -6.24 5.61 -9.98
CA GLU A 49 -7.01 5.94 -11.19
C GLU A 49 -8.21 6.84 -10.86
N ASP A 50 -8.98 6.52 -9.82
CA ASP A 50 -10.11 7.32 -9.36
C ASP A 50 -9.68 8.76 -8.99
N LEU A 51 -8.57 8.89 -8.25
CA LEU A 51 -8.02 10.19 -7.87
C LEU A 51 -7.54 10.99 -9.10
N THR A 52 -6.95 10.30 -10.09
CA THR A 52 -6.53 10.92 -11.35
C THR A 52 -7.74 11.47 -12.10
N GLN A 53 -8.82 10.69 -12.20
CA GLN A 53 -10.06 11.13 -12.85
C GLN A 53 -10.71 12.31 -12.13
N LEU A 54 -10.69 12.31 -10.79
CA LEU A 54 -11.22 13.41 -10.00
C LEU A 54 -10.45 14.72 -10.23
N VAL A 55 -9.12 14.66 -10.27
CA VAL A 55 -8.28 15.84 -10.57
C VAL A 55 -8.53 16.35 -11.99
N LEU A 56 -8.61 15.46 -12.99
CA LEU A 56 -8.89 15.85 -14.37
C LEU A 56 -10.29 16.49 -14.51
N SER A 57 -11.28 15.96 -13.81
CA SER A 57 -12.64 16.53 -13.76
C SER A 57 -12.63 17.92 -13.13
N GLU A 58 -11.92 18.10 -12.02
CA GLU A 58 -11.79 19.40 -11.34
C GLU A 58 -11.14 20.46 -12.24
N ILE A 59 -10.09 20.08 -12.99
CA ILE A 59 -9.44 20.97 -13.97
C ILE A 59 -10.42 21.33 -15.09
N SER A 60 -11.16 20.35 -15.62
CA SER A 60 -12.17 20.59 -16.66
C SER A 60 -13.25 21.55 -16.17
N ASP A 61 -13.79 21.33 -14.97
CA ASP A 61 -14.83 22.16 -14.36
C ASP A 61 -14.34 23.58 -14.09
N PHE A 62 -13.06 23.74 -13.73
CA PHE A 62 -12.44 25.06 -13.59
C PHE A 62 -12.48 25.84 -14.91
N PHE A 63 -12.04 25.24 -16.02
CA PHE A 63 -12.00 25.93 -17.31
C PHE A 63 -13.37 26.09 -17.97
N ALA A 64 -14.35 25.24 -17.64
CA ALA A 64 -15.74 25.40 -18.11
C ALA A 64 -16.42 26.65 -17.51
N GLY A 65 -15.96 27.12 -16.35
CA GLY A 65 -16.41 28.37 -15.73
C GLY A 65 -15.87 29.61 -16.44
N ILE A 66 -14.61 29.56 -16.89
CA ILE A 66 -13.83 30.73 -17.36
C ILE A 66 -14.58 31.57 -18.40
N GLY A 67 -14.73 32.86 -18.09
CA GLY A 67 -15.42 33.86 -18.90
C GLY A 67 -16.64 34.46 -18.20
N GLN A 68 -16.93 34.07 -16.96
CA GLN A 68 -17.97 34.66 -16.12
C GLN A 68 -17.46 35.89 -15.34
N PRO A 69 -18.33 36.87 -15.04
CA PRO A 69 -17.96 38.02 -14.24
C PRO A 69 -17.45 37.61 -12.85
N GLY A 70 -16.24 38.04 -12.48
CA GLY A 70 -15.63 37.76 -11.17
C GLY A 70 -14.68 36.56 -11.12
N GLU A 71 -14.37 35.97 -12.26
CA GLU A 71 -13.38 34.90 -12.39
C GLU A 71 -11.94 35.39 -12.54
N PRO A 72 -10.94 34.54 -12.25
CA PRO A 72 -9.54 34.86 -12.46
C PRO A 72 -9.28 35.21 -13.93
N GLU A 73 -8.70 36.39 -14.17
CA GLU A 73 -8.50 36.95 -15.52
C GLU A 73 -7.03 36.83 -15.95
N THR A 74 -6.10 36.86 -14.98
CA THR A 74 -4.67 36.70 -15.25
C THR A 74 -4.23 35.23 -15.14
N PRO A 75 -3.24 34.78 -15.93
CA PRO A 75 -2.68 33.44 -15.82
C PRO A 75 -2.23 33.07 -14.40
N GLU A 76 -1.69 34.04 -13.66
CA GLU A 76 -1.21 33.87 -12.28
C GLU A 76 -2.37 33.59 -11.31
N GLU A 77 -3.49 34.32 -11.44
CA GLU A 77 -4.70 34.07 -10.65
C GLU A 77 -5.31 32.73 -11.01
N MET A 78 -5.38 32.38 -12.31
CA MET A 78 -5.90 31.10 -12.76
C MET A 78 -5.09 29.94 -12.17
N GLN A 79 -3.76 30.04 -12.21
CA GLN A 79 -2.87 29.05 -11.61
C GLN A 79 -3.10 28.95 -10.09
N THR A 80 -3.20 30.07 -9.40
CA THR A 80 -3.40 30.09 -7.93
C THR A 80 -4.70 29.42 -7.52
N VAL A 81 -5.81 29.76 -8.19
CA VAL A 81 -7.13 29.19 -7.92
C VAL A 81 -7.17 27.71 -8.27
N LEU A 82 -6.62 27.32 -9.42
CA LEU A 82 -6.57 25.92 -9.84
C LEU A 82 -5.75 25.06 -8.87
N MET A 83 -4.58 25.55 -8.43
CA MET A 83 -3.75 24.83 -7.45
C MET A 83 -4.47 24.64 -6.12
N ALA A 84 -5.21 25.64 -5.64
CA ALA A 84 -5.98 25.52 -4.41
C ALA A 84 -7.10 24.47 -4.54
N ARG A 85 -7.82 24.44 -5.67
CA ARG A 85 -8.88 23.45 -5.96
C ARG A 85 -8.32 22.04 -6.04
N VAL A 86 -7.22 21.85 -6.77
CA VAL A 86 -6.53 20.55 -6.86
C VAL A 86 -6.01 20.09 -5.49
N GLN A 87 -5.43 20.99 -4.67
CA GLN A 87 -5.01 20.65 -3.30
C GLN A 87 -6.18 20.23 -2.39
N SER A 88 -7.36 20.83 -2.57
CA SER A 88 -8.58 20.45 -1.85
C SER A 88 -9.02 19.01 -2.19
N VAL A 89 -8.92 18.60 -3.46
CA VAL A 89 -9.17 17.21 -3.89
C VAL A 89 -8.25 16.23 -3.16
N PHE A 90 -6.95 16.53 -3.07
CA PHE A 90 -5.99 15.68 -2.36
C PHE A 90 -6.17 15.67 -0.84
N SER A 91 -6.72 16.74 -0.27
CA SER A 91 -6.94 16.86 1.17
C SER A 91 -8.25 16.20 1.64
N GLY A 92 -9.08 15.70 0.72
CA GLY A 92 -10.38 15.10 1.04
C GLY A 92 -11.41 16.10 1.59
N SER A 93 -11.08 17.38 1.61
CA SER A 93 -11.93 18.46 2.07
C SER A 93 -12.65 19.06 0.88
N GLY A 94 -13.68 18.36 0.39
CA GLY A 94 -14.80 19.00 -0.30
C GLY A 94 -15.43 20.00 0.66
N THR A 95 -14.80 21.17 0.81
CA THR A 95 -15.31 22.25 1.65
C THR A 95 -16.33 22.96 0.80
N LEU A 96 -17.56 22.45 0.86
CA LEU A 96 -18.78 23.11 0.44
C LEU A 96 -18.69 24.58 0.86
N LYS A 97 -18.73 25.47 -0.13
CA LYS A 97 -18.94 26.89 0.04
C LYS A 97 -20.26 27.25 -0.61
#